data_AF-A0A8S1EHW1-F1
#
_entry.id   AF-A0A8S1EHW1-F1
#
_cell.length_a   1.000
_cell.length_b   1.000
_cell.length_c   1.000
_cell.angle_alpha   90.00
_cell.angle_beta   90.00
_cell.angle_gamma   90.00
#
_symmetry.space_group_name_H-M   'P 1'
#
loop_
_entity.id
_entity.type
_entity.pdbx_description
1 polymer ?
#
loop_
_entity_poly.entity_id
_entity_poly.type
_entity_poly.pdbx_seq_one_letter_code
_entity_poly.pdbx_strand_id
1 'polypeptide(L)'
;MNIFLIGTAFIFAMTPFYNFELNYVDVLLYSTLISAVDPVAVLSVFEEIHVNKILYICVFGESLLNDAVTIVLYNSFHSMVKIGQAHLIYQDFMESLYNFLLVSGGGVLIGIVFTCLTSVSAKWSSETPIMQPLLCLVLPYMAYLLSEFVHVSGILALITCGLLMKPYVTGSMTDQANITKMNNLLDCPVIACHP
;
A
#
# COMPACT_ATOMS: atom_id res chain seq x y z
N MET A 1 5.07 14.11 -1.62
CA MET A 1 5.56 15.52 -1.49
C MET A 1 7.09 15.61 -1.49
N ASN A 2 7.79 14.63 -0.93
CA ASN A 2 9.25 14.64 -0.83
C ASN A 2 9.98 14.60 -2.18
N ILE A 3 9.40 13.97 -3.20
CA ILE A 3 10.03 13.78 -4.53
C ILE A 3 10.41 15.12 -5.20
N PHE A 4 9.48 16.08 -5.28
CA PHE A 4 9.76 17.38 -5.90
C PHE A 4 10.78 18.19 -5.09
N LEU A 5 10.72 18.11 -3.76
CA LEU A 5 11.66 18.79 -2.88
C LEU A 5 13.07 18.21 -2.99
N ILE A 6 13.20 16.88 -2.99
CA ILE A 6 14.47 16.16 -3.15
C ILE A 6 15.05 16.43 -4.53
N GLY A 7 14.24 16.35 -5.59
CA GLY A 7 14.71 16.57 -6.95
C GLY A 7 15.17 18.00 -7.21
N THR A 8 14.41 18.99 -6.76
CA THR A 8 14.81 20.41 -6.89
C THR A 8 16.04 20.74 -6.04
N ALA A 9 16.13 20.21 -4.81
CA ALA A 9 17.30 20.37 -3.97
C ALA A 9 18.55 19.71 -4.56
N PHE A 10 18.42 18.53 -5.16
CA PHE A 10 19.51 17.81 -5.82
C PHE A 10 20.06 18.57 -7.02
N ILE A 11 19.18 19.15 -7.84
CA ILE A 11 19.59 20.02 -8.96
C ILE A 11 20.34 21.23 -8.41
N PHE A 12 19.73 21.99 -7.48
CA PHE A 12 20.36 23.19 -6.93
C PHE A 12 21.73 22.91 -6.29
N ALA A 13 21.90 21.76 -5.64
CA ALA A 13 23.15 21.35 -5.03
C ALA A 13 24.22 20.90 -6.05
N MET A 14 23.85 20.26 -7.17
CA MET A 14 24.79 19.69 -8.13
C MET A 14 25.18 20.64 -9.28
N THR A 15 24.29 21.54 -9.70
CA THR A 15 24.55 22.54 -10.75
C THR A 15 25.83 23.37 -10.55
N PRO A 16 26.24 23.78 -9.32
CA PRO A 16 27.48 24.53 -9.14
C PRO A 16 28.76 23.69 -9.15
N PHE A 17 28.67 22.35 -9.01
CA PHE A 17 29.85 21.48 -8.91
C PHE A 17 30.12 20.66 -10.17
N TYR A 18 29.10 20.35 -10.99
CA TYR A 18 29.23 19.55 -12.20
C TYR A 18 28.73 20.31 -13.44
N ASN A 19 29.57 20.39 -14.47
CA ASN A 19 29.26 21.03 -15.77
C ASN A 19 28.41 20.14 -16.71
N PHE A 20 27.65 19.17 -16.19
CA PHE A 20 26.76 18.34 -17.00
C PHE A 20 25.34 18.92 -16.99
N GLU A 21 24.71 19.00 -18.17
CA GLU A 21 23.29 19.32 -18.28
C GLU A 21 22.46 18.13 -17.78
N LEU A 22 22.09 18.16 -16.50
CA LEU A 22 21.19 17.17 -15.92
C LEU A 22 19.77 17.43 -16.39
N ASN A 23 19.16 16.42 -17.00
CA ASN A 23 17.75 16.41 -17.35
C ASN A 23 16.87 16.52 -16.10
N TYR A 24 15.95 17.47 -16.09
CA TYR A 24 15.01 17.64 -14.99
C TYR A 24 14.15 16.38 -14.75
N VAL A 25 13.73 15.70 -15.81
CA VAL A 25 12.88 14.50 -15.72
C VAL A 25 13.66 13.31 -15.17
N ASP A 26 14.95 13.16 -15.53
CA ASP A 26 15.78 12.08 -15.02
C ASP A 26 16.06 12.26 -13.52
N VAL A 27 16.24 13.51 -13.07
CA VAL A 27 16.39 13.80 -11.64
C VAL A 27 15.08 13.57 -10.88
N LEU A 28 13.93 13.90 -11.45
CA LEU A 28 12.63 13.59 -10.84
C LEU A 28 12.41 12.07 -10.74
N LEU A 29 12.76 11.32 -11.79
CA LEU A 29 12.70 9.86 -11.79
C LEU A 29 13.62 9.27 -10.71
N TYR A 30 14.85 9.74 -10.61
CA TYR A 30 15.76 9.36 -9.52
C TYR A 30 15.19 9.69 -8.13
N SER A 31 14.56 10.86 -7.99
CA SER A 31 13.94 11.28 -6.74
C SER A 31 12.74 10.42 -6.35
N THR A 32 11.99 9.88 -7.32
CA THR A 32 10.94 8.87 -7.02
C THR A 32 11.56 7.63 -6.40
N LEU A 33 12.64 7.08 -6.97
CA LEU A 33 13.27 5.87 -6.47
C LEU A 33 13.75 6.00 -5.01
N ILE A 34 14.31 7.15 -4.63
CA ILE A 34 14.80 7.38 -3.26
C ILE A 34 13.67 7.66 -2.27
N SER A 35 12.52 8.14 -2.74
CA SER A 35 11.39 8.51 -1.87
C SER A 35 10.66 7.30 -1.28
N ALA A 36 10.83 6.10 -1.86
CA ALA A 36 10.38 4.86 -1.24
C ALA A 36 11.33 4.52 -0.08
N VAL A 37 10.83 4.62 1.16
CA VAL A 37 11.60 4.34 2.38
C VAL A 37 10.86 3.29 3.19
N ASP A 38 11.54 2.19 3.48
CA ASP A 38 11.02 1.11 4.30
C ASP A 38 11.18 1.41 5.81
N PRO A 39 10.09 1.40 6.59
CA PRO A 39 10.15 1.69 8.03
C PRO A 39 10.55 0.46 8.87
N VAL A 40 10.99 -0.65 8.25
CA VAL A 40 11.15 -1.96 8.93
C VAL A 40 12.05 -1.87 10.16
N ALA A 41 13.17 -1.14 10.05
CA ALA A 41 14.09 -0.95 11.18
C ALA A 41 13.49 -0.11 12.32
N VAL A 42 12.61 0.85 12.01
CA VAL A 42 11.91 1.67 13.01
C VAL A 42 10.81 0.85 13.67
N LEU A 43 10.10 0.03 12.88
CA LEU A 43 9.03 -0.84 13.36
C LEU A 43 9.56 -1.90 14.34
N SER A 44 10.75 -2.47 14.11
CA SER A 44 11.35 -3.43 15.06
C SER A 44 11.68 -2.80 16.41
N VAL A 45 12.17 -1.55 16.41
CA VAL A 45 12.43 -0.80 17.65
C VAL A 45 11.13 -0.46 18.37
N PHE A 46 10.08 -0.09 17.65
CA PHE A 46 8.76 0.19 18.23
C PHE A 46 8.12 -1.04 18.89
N GLU A 47 8.39 -2.23 18.37
CA GLU A 47 7.94 -3.48 18.97
C GLU A 47 8.67 -3.77 20.29
N GLU A 48 9.99 -3.53 20.33
CA GLU A 48 10.84 -3.73 21.51
C GLU A 48 10.48 -2.78 22.67
N ILE A 49 10.18 -1.51 22.37
CA ILE A 49 9.78 -0.52 23.38
C ILE A 49 8.27 -0.55 23.72
N HIS A 50 7.53 -1.52 23.18
CA HIS A 50 6.09 -1.70 23.40
C HIS A 50 5.24 -0.46 23.12
N VAL A 51 5.43 0.17 21.95
CA VAL A 51 4.61 1.30 21.50
C VAL A 51 3.14 0.89 21.31
N ASN A 52 2.25 1.87 21.41
CA ASN A 52 0.83 1.70 21.07
C ASN A 52 0.66 1.07 19.67
N LYS A 53 -0.09 -0.04 19.61
CA LYS A 53 -0.39 -0.78 18.37
C LYS A 53 -1.01 0.08 17.27
N ILE A 54 -1.77 1.12 17.63
CA ILE A 54 -2.38 2.05 16.67
C ILE A 54 -1.28 2.86 15.97
N LEU A 55 -0.26 3.32 16.71
CA LEU A 55 0.85 4.08 16.12
C LEU A 55 1.67 3.20 15.17
N TYR A 56 1.94 1.95 15.57
CA TYR A 56 2.61 0.96 14.72
C TYR A 56 1.89 0.77 13.38
N ILE A 57 0.58 0.52 13.43
CA ILE A 57 -0.24 0.30 12.22
C ILE A 57 -0.31 1.56 11.35
N CYS A 58 -0.37 2.74 11.98
CA CYS A 58 -0.43 4.01 11.26
C CYS A 58 0.86 4.26 10.46
N VAL A 59 2.03 4.13 11.09
CA VAL A 59 3.33 4.32 10.42
C VAL A 59 3.55 3.28 9.32
N PHE A 60 3.24 2.01 9.59
CA PHE A 60 3.30 0.96 8.57
C PHE A 60 2.39 1.25 7.37
N GLY A 61 1.15 1.70 7.63
CA GLY A 61 0.20 2.08 6.59
C GLY A 61 0.64 3.28 5.76
N GLU A 62 1.21 4.31 6.40
CA GLU A 62 1.77 5.48 5.70
C GLU A 62 2.90 5.08 4.76
N SER A 63 3.83 4.23 5.21
CA SER A 63 4.92 3.75 4.37
C SER A 63 4.45 2.89 3.20
N LEU A 64 3.49 1.98 3.42
CA LEU A 64 2.90 1.17 2.34
C LEU A 64 2.22 2.05 1.28
N LEU A 65 1.44 3.05 1.72
CA LEU A 65 0.76 3.97 0.80
C LEU A 65 1.78 4.83 0.05
N ASN A 66 2.83 5.29 0.72
CA ASN A 66 3.92 6.04 0.11
C ASN A 66 4.66 5.23 -0.97
N ASP A 67 4.96 3.95 -0.71
CA ASP A 67 5.59 3.07 -1.70
C ASP A 67 4.68 2.87 -2.93
N ALA A 68 3.40 2.59 -2.69
CA ALA A 68 2.40 2.43 -3.74
C ALA A 68 2.22 3.69 -4.61
N VAL A 69 2.29 4.89 -4.03
CA VAL A 69 2.22 6.15 -4.81
C VAL A 69 3.53 6.40 -5.56
N THR A 70 4.66 6.05 -4.96
CA THR A 70 6.00 6.25 -5.54
C THR A 70 6.19 5.43 -6.81
N ILE A 71 5.76 4.17 -6.84
CA ILE A 71 5.86 3.33 -8.05
C ILE A 71 4.97 3.83 -9.20
N VAL A 72 3.79 4.38 -8.90
CA VAL A 72 2.91 4.98 -9.93
C VAL A 72 3.53 6.26 -10.50
N LEU A 73 4.13 7.10 -9.65
CA LEU A 73 4.89 8.28 -10.08
C LEU A 73 6.12 7.90 -10.91
N TYR A 74 6.86 6.86 -10.49
CA TYR A 74 8.01 6.34 -11.24
C TYR A 74 7.61 5.93 -12.66
N ASN A 75 6.53 5.15 -12.80
CA ASN A 75 6.05 4.74 -14.12
C ASN A 75 5.62 5.93 -14.99
N SER A 76 5.01 6.95 -14.37
CA SER A 76 4.61 8.18 -15.06
C SER A 76 5.82 8.96 -15.59
N PHE A 77 6.85 9.17 -14.76
CA PHE A 77 8.07 9.85 -15.19
C PHE A 77 8.90 9.01 -16.15
N HIS A 78 8.96 7.68 -15.98
CA HIS A 78 9.66 6.79 -16.90
C HIS A 78 9.07 6.83 -18.30
N SER A 79 7.75 6.98 -18.42
CA SER A 79 7.09 7.23 -19.71
C SER A 79 7.54 8.55 -20.33
N MET A 80 7.69 9.62 -19.53
CA MET A 80 8.18 10.92 -20.01
C MET A 80 9.64 10.88 -20.46
N VAL A 81 10.50 10.13 -19.76
CA VAL A 81 11.91 9.95 -20.15
C VAL A 81 12.02 9.26 -21.52
N LYS A 82 11.16 8.27 -21.80
CA LYS A 82 11.14 7.56 -23.09
C LYS A 82 10.79 8.44 -24.29
N ILE A 83 9.94 9.45 -24.09
CA ILE A 83 9.56 10.41 -25.14
C ILE A 83 10.74 11.33 -25.52
N GLY A 84 11.60 11.63 -24.54
CA GLY A 84 12.82 12.42 -24.72
C GLY A 84 12.61 13.93 -24.54
N GLN A 85 13.59 14.60 -23.94
CA GLN A 85 13.50 16.02 -23.55
C GLN A 85 13.26 17.00 -24.70
N ALA A 86 13.72 16.68 -25.91
CA ALA A 86 13.72 17.63 -27.04
C ALA A 86 12.31 18.01 -27.53
N HIS A 87 11.26 17.28 -27.11
CA HIS A 87 9.87 17.51 -27.51
C HIS A 87 8.92 17.70 -26.32
N LEU A 88 9.41 17.89 -25.09
CA LEU A 88 8.54 18.04 -23.91
C LEU A 88 7.73 19.35 -24.00
N ILE A 89 6.47 19.22 -24.41
CA ILE A 89 5.47 20.28 -24.46
C ILE A 89 4.63 20.20 -23.19
N TYR A 90 3.98 21.30 -22.81
CA TYR A 90 3.01 21.33 -21.70
C TYR A 90 1.95 20.20 -21.76
N GLN A 91 1.65 19.73 -22.98
CA GLN A 91 0.71 18.63 -23.22
C GLN A 91 1.18 17.29 -22.66
N ASP A 92 2.48 16.99 -22.69
CA ASP A 92 3.02 15.71 -22.18
C ASP A 92 2.94 15.63 -20.64
N PHE A 93 3.06 16.78 -19.97
CA PHE A 93 2.86 16.84 -18.52
C PHE A 93 1.39 16.61 -18.14
N MET A 94 0.45 17.15 -18.94
CA MET A 94 -0.99 16.89 -18.73
C MET A 94 -1.33 15.42 -18.98
N GLU A 95 -0.76 14.80 -20.00
CA GLU A 95 -0.97 13.38 -20.29
C GLU A 95 -0.39 12.49 -19.18
N SER A 96 0.81 12.80 -18.69
CA SER A 96 1.43 12.10 -17.56
C SER A 96 0.58 12.21 -16.29
N LEU A 97 0.05 13.40 -15.99
CA LEU A 97 -0.85 13.61 -14.87
C LEU A 97 -2.17 12.85 -15.02
N TYR A 98 -2.72 12.81 -16.24
CA TYR A 98 -3.92 12.04 -16.54
C TYR A 98 -3.70 10.54 -16.34
N ASN A 99 -2.60 10.00 -16.88
CA ASN A 99 -2.22 8.60 -16.72
C ASN A 99 -1.99 8.26 -15.24
N PHE A 100 -1.32 9.12 -14.47
CA PHE A 100 -1.16 8.96 -13.03
C PHE A 100 -2.51 8.82 -12.32
N LEU A 101 -3.45 9.73 -12.59
CA LEU A 101 -4.79 9.70 -11.99
C LEU A 101 -5.59 8.47 -12.41
N LEU A 102 -5.48 8.05 -13.68
CA LEU A 102 -6.18 6.89 -14.21
C LEU A 102 -5.65 5.59 -13.61
N VAL A 103 -4.33 5.42 -13.52
CA VAL A 103 -3.68 4.22 -12.96
C VAL A 103 -3.89 4.14 -11.44
N SER A 104 -3.77 5.27 -10.73
CA SER A 104 -4.00 5.34 -9.29
C SER A 104 -5.48 5.15 -8.94
N GLY A 105 -6.36 5.91 -9.60
CA GLY A 105 -7.81 5.81 -9.42
C GLY A 105 -8.39 4.46 -9.83
N GLY A 106 -7.91 3.88 -10.93
CA GLY A 106 -8.28 2.53 -11.37
C GLY A 106 -7.93 1.46 -10.33
N GLY A 107 -6.74 1.54 -9.72
CA GLY A 107 -6.35 0.65 -8.63
C GLY A 107 -7.30 0.76 -7.43
N VAL A 108 -7.62 1.99 -7.00
CA VAL A 108 -8.57 2.22 -5.90
C VAL A 108 -9.96 1.66 -6.21
N LEU A 109 -10.47 1.91 -7.42
CA LEU A 109 -11.78 1.40 -7.86
C LEU A 109 -11.84 -0.13 -7.85
N ILE A 110 -10.82 -0.80 -8.39
CA ILE A 110 -10.72 -2.27 -8.36
C ILE A 110 -10.67 -2.77 -6.92
N GLY A 111 -9.87 -2.12 -6.06
CA GLY A 111 -9.81 -2.45 -4.64
C GLY A 111 -11.18 -2.42 -3.96
N ILE A 112 -11.98 -1.38 -4.20
CA ILE A 112 -13.35 -1.24 -3.67
C ILE A 112 -14.27 -2.36 -4.18
N VAL A 113 -14.21 -2.67 -5.48
CA VAL A 113 -14.99 -3.76 -6.09
C VAL A 113 -14.66 -5.09 -5.42
N PHE A 114 -13.38 -5.38 -5.20
CA PHE A 114 -12.95 -6.59 -4.52
C PHE A 114 -13.32 -6.62 -3.03
N THR A 115 -13.31 -5.49 -2.33
CA THR A 115 -13.85 -5.43 -0.96
C THR A 115 -15.33 -5.79 -0.94
N CYS A 116 -16.12 -5.30 -1.89
CA CYS A 116 -17.52 -5.64 -2.00
C CYS A 116 -17.70 -7.16 -2.24
N LEU A 117 -16.90 -7.75 -3.14
CA LEU A 117 -16.86 -9.20 -3.36
C LEU A 117 -16.49 -9.95 -2.07
N THR A 118 -15.50 -9.49 -1.31
CA THR A 118 -15.15 -10.07 -0.02
C THR A 118 -16.30 -10.02 0.97
N SER A 119 -17.04 -8.92 1.03
CA SER A 119 -18.19 -8.80 1.93
C SER A 119 -19.29 -9.82 1.62
N VAL A 120 -19.51 -10.14 0.34
CA VAL A 120 -20.49 -11.14 -0.10
C VAL A 120 -19.96 -12.54 0.19
N SER A 121 -18.72 -12.84 -0.18
CA SER A 121 -18.08 -14.14 0.04
C SER A 121 -17.96 -14.48 1.53
N ALA A 122 -17.68 -13.48 2.38
CA ALA A 122 -17.61 -13.65 3.83
C ALA A 122 -18.97 -14.03 4.44
N LYS A 123 -20.07 -13.46 3.93
CA LYS A 123 -21.43 -13.82 4.38
C LYS A 123 -21.79 -15.26 4.02
N TRP A 124 -21.38 -15.75 2.86
CA TRP A 124 -21.62 -17.15 2.47
C TRP A 124 -20.74 -18.13 3.24
N SER A 125 -19.58 -17.65 3.68
CA SER A 125 -18.56 -18.41 4.40
C SER A 125 -18.75 -18.43 5.93
N SER A 126 -19.88 -17.94 6.45
CA SER A 126 -20.08 -17.75 7.90
C SER A 126 -20.11 -19.06 8.71
N GLU A 127 -20.33 -20.19 8.06
CA GLU A 127 -20.44 -21.49 8.75
C GLU A 127 -19.08 -22.14 9.05
N THR A 128 -17.98 -21.67 8.44
CA THR A 128 -16.65 -22.30 8.61
C THR A 128 -15.58 -21.27 9.06
N PRO A 129 -15.09 -21.34 10.31
CA PRO A 129 -14.15 -20.35 10.86
C PRO A 129 -12.76 -20.36 10.19
N ILE A 130 -12.40 -21.44 9.51
CA ILE A 130 -11.08 -21.59 8.83
C ILE A 130 -11.05 -20.83 7.49
N MET A 131 -12.19 -20.63 6.84
CA MET A 131 -12.26 -20.05 5.50
C MET A 131 -12.12 -18.51 5.48
N GLN A 132 -12.44 -17.84 6.60
CA GLN A 132 -12.34 -16.39 6.73
C GLN A 132 -10.91 -15.83 6.56
N PRO A 133 -9.86 -16.32 7.26
CA PRO A 133 -8.50 -15.83 7.07
C PRO A 133 -7.95 -16.12 5.65
N LEU A 134 -8.36 -17.23 5.04
CA LEU A 134 -8.00 -17.54 3.64
C LEU A 134 -8.61 -16.51 2.68
N LEU A 135 -9.88 -16.15 2.85
CA LEU A 135 -10.54 -15.11 2.04
C LEU A 135 -9.86 -13.74 2.17
N CYS A 136 -9.41 -13.38 3.38
CA CYS A 136 -8.68 -12.14 3.64
C CYS A 136 -7.30 -12.08 2.97
N LEU A 137 -6.71 -13.21 2.59
CA LEU A 137 -5.42 -13.26 1.90
C LEU A 137 -5.59 -13.44 0.38
N VAL A 138 -6.50 -14.32 -0.03
CA VAL A 138 -6.72 -14.66 -1.43
C VAL A 138 -7.39 -13.51 -2.19
N LEU A 139 -8.40 -12.85 -1.63
CA LEU A 139 -9.14 -11.82 -2.37
C LEU A 139 -8.36 -10.53 -2.65
N PRO A 140 -7.56 -9.96 -1.72
CA PRO A 140 -6.66 -8.86 -2.07
C PRO A 140 -5.63 -9.25 -3.12
N TYR A 141 -5.13 -10.49 -3.10
CA TYR A 141 -4.19 -10.99 -4.10
C TYR A 141 -4.85 -11.13 -5.49
N MET A 142 -6.10 -11.58 -5.55
CA MET A 142 -6.88 -11.59 -6.78
C MET A 142 -7.14 -10.17 -7.31
N ALA A 143 -7.38 -9.21 -6.41
CA ALA A 143 -7.52 -7.79 -6.77
C ALA A 143 -6.23 -7.24 -7.39
N TYR A 144 -5.07 -7.59 -6.81
CA TYR A 144 -3.76 -7.28 -7.35
C TYR A 144 -3.58 -7.82 -8.77
N LEU A 145 -3.81 -9.13 -8.97
CA LEU A 145 -3.65 -9.76 -10.29
C LEU A 145 -4.57 -9.12 -11.34
N LEU A 146 -5.86 -8.90 -11.02
CA LEU A 146 -6.78 -8.28 -11.97
C LEU A 146 -6.38 -6.85 -12.32
N SER A 147 -5.90 -6.08 -11.34
CA SER A 147 -5.42 -4.72 -11.55
C SER A 147 -4.20 -4.69 -12.49
N GLU A 148 -3.24 -5.60 -12.31
CA GLU A 148 -2.10 -5.75 -13.23
C GLU A 148 -2.56 -6.13 -14.66
N PHE A 149 -3.57 -6.99 -14.81
CA PHE A 149 -4.16 -7.32 -16.12
C PHE A 149 -4.80 -6.12 -16.82
N VAL A 150 -5.36 -5.16 -16.07
CA VAL A 150 -5.98 -3.94 -16.59
C VAL A 150 -4.96 -2.80 -16.71
N HIS A 151 -3.68 -3.05 -16.43
CA HIS A 151 -2.60 -2.05 -16.45
C HIS A 151 -2.84 -0.85 -15.51
N VAL A 152 -3.51 -1.08 -14.38
CA VAL A 152 -3.65 -0.10 -13.30
C VAL A 152 -2.84 -0.52 -12.08
N SER A 153 -2.78 0.31 -11.02
CA SER A 153 -1.89 0.02 -9.89
C SER A 153 -2.37 -1.16 -9.06
N GLY A 154 -1.69 -2.31 -9.20
CA GLY A 154 -1.99 -3.53 -8.43
C GLY A 154 -1.81 -3.33 -6.93
N ILE A 155 -0.74 -2.65 -6.53
CA ILE A 155 -0.40 -2.43 -5.12
C ILE A 155 -1.46 -1.53 -4.46
N LEU A 156 -1.92 -0.46 -5.15
CA LEU A 156 -3.01 0.38 -4.64
C LEU A 156 -4.33 -0.39 -4.53
N ALA A 157 -4.63 -1.29 -5.47
CA ALA A 157 -5.81 -2.15 -5.38
C ALA A 157 -5.74 -3.08 -4.16
N LEU A 158 -4.59 -3.69 -3.91
CA LEU A 158 -4.34 -4.56 -2.75
C LEU A 158 -4.49 -3.80 -1.44
N ILE A 159 -3.85 -2.63 -1.30
CA ILE A 159 -3.90 -1.81 -0.09
C ILE A 159 -5.33 -1.32 0.16
N THR A 160 -6.00 -0.80 -0.87
CA THR A 160 -7.40 -0.34 -0.76
C THR A 160 -8.32 -1.47 -0.31
N CYS A 161 -8.13 -2.65 -0.89
CA CYS A 161 -8.91 -3.84 -0.52
C CYS A 161 -8.68 -4.23 0.94
N GLY A 162 -7.41 -4.32 1.38
CA GLY A 162 -7.06 -4.68 2.76
C GLY A 162 -7.53 -3.65 3.80
N LEU A 163 -7.43 -2.36 3.49
CA LEU A 163 -7.91 -1.29 4.39
C LEU A 163 -9.43 -1.34 4.59
N LEU A 164 -10.18 -1.56 3.52
CA LEU A 164 -11.64 -1.58 3.57
C LEU A 164 -12.22 -2.91 4.09
N MET A 165 -11.43 -3.99 4.16
CA MET A 165 -11.84 -5.28 4.71
C MET A 165 -12.07 -5.26 6.24
N LYS A 166 -11.44 -4.34 6.96
CA LYS A 166 -11.47 -4.25 8.44
C LYS A 166 -12.88 -4.39 9.06
N PRO A 167 -13.91 -3.61 8.67
CA PRO A 167 -15.25 -3.72 9.24
C PRO A 167 -15.95 -5.06 8.96
N TYR A 168 -15.62 -5.74 7.85
CA TYR A 168 -16.28 -6.98 7.42
C TYR A 168 -15.80 -8.20 8.19
N VAL A 169 -14.51 -8.22 8.55
CA VAL A 169 -13.93 -9.24 9.44
C VAL A 169 -14.53 -9.08 10.85
N THR A 170 -14.62 -7.85 11.37
CA THR A 170 -15.21 -7.62 12.70
C THR A 170 -16.72 -7.92 12.75
N GLY A 171 -17.45 -7.64 11.67
CA GLY A 171 -18.89 -7.92 11.57
C GLY A 171 -19.22 -9.41 11.52
N SER A 172 -18.39 -10.24 10.87
CA SER A 172 -18.57 -11.70 10.84
C SER A 172 -18.07 -12.41 12.11
N MET A 173 -17.22 -11.74 12.91
CA MET A 173 -16.68 -12.27 14.18
C MET A 173 -17.53 -11.91 15.41
N THR A 174 -18.71 -11.32 15.23
CA THR A 174 -19.63 -11.02 16.34
C THR A 174 -20.45 -12.27 16.66
N ASP A 175 -19.86 -13.16 17.48
CA ASP A 175 -20.49 -13.79 18.67
C ASP A 175 -19.65 -14.97 19.20
N GLN A 176 -18.93 -15.71 18.35
CA GLN A 176 -18.15 -16.87 18.81
C GLN A 176 -16.73 -16.55 19.27
N ALA A 177 -16.05 -15.55 18.70
CA ALA A 177 -14.64 -15.27 19.05
C ALA A 177 -14.47 -14.59 20.42
N ASN A 178 -15.46 -13.85 20.90
CA ASN A 178 -15.45 -13.25 22.24
C ASN A 178 -15.78 -14.28 23.32
N ILE A 179 -16.70 -15.21 23.06
CA ILE A 179 -17.04 -16.28 24.00
C ILE A 179 -15.93 -17.34 24.05
N THR A 180 -15.27 -17.69 22.94
CA THR A 180 -14.15 -18.64 22.98
C THR A 180 -12.90 -18.04 23.64
N LYS A 181 -12.63 -16.74 23.54
CA LYS A 181 -11.56 -16.10 24.32
C LYS A 181 -11.88 -16.02 25.82
N MET A 182 -13.15 -15.87 26.19
CA MET A 182 -13.56 -15.77 27.59
C MET A 182 -13.78 -17.14 28.25
N ASN A 183 -14.23 -18.15 27.51
CA ASN A 183 -14.36 -19.53 28.00
C ASN A 183 -13.04 -20.30 27.96
N ASN A 184 -12.16 -20.14 26.95
CA ASN A 184 -10.85 -20.83 26.98
C ASN A 184 -9.84 -20.22 27.97
N LEU A 185 -10.13 -19.05 28.55
CA LEU A 185 -9.37 -18.51 29.69
C LEU A 185 -9.97 -18.90 31.05
N LEU A 186 -11.22 -19.40 31.10
CA LEU A 186 -11.87 -19.88 32.32
C LEU A 186 -11.92 -21.42 32.41
N ASP A 187 -11.81 -22.14 31.30
CA ASP A 187 -11.85 -23.61 31.22
C ASP A 187 -10.46 -24.23 30.91
N CYS A 188 -9.37 -23.51 31.20
CA CYS A 188 -8.03 -24.07 31.09
C CYS A 188 -7.57 -24.62 32.46
N PRO A 189 -7.68 -25.93 32.74
CA PRO A 189 -7.10 -26.54 33.94
C PRO A 189 -5.58 -26.77 33.77
N VAL A 190 -4.86 -25.82 33.15
CA VAL A 190 -3.44 -26.00 32.77
C VAL A 190 -2.49 -25.15 33.64
N ILE A 191 -3.00 -24.44 34.65
CA ILE A 191 -2.16 -23.75 35.67
C ILE A 191 -2.21 -24.46 37.04
N ALA A 192 -2.96 -25.56 37.17
CA ALA A 192 -3.04 -26.36 38.40
C ALA A 192 -2.61 -27.82 38.17
N CYS A 193 -1.29 -28.05 38.05
CA CYS A 193 -0.55 -29.31 38.24
C CYS A 193 0.80 -29.09 37.53
N HIS A 194 2.00 -29.21 38.10
CA HIS A 194 2.55 -29.76 39.33
C HIS A 194 4.08 -29.50 39.23
N PRO A 195 4.91 -29.95 40.18
CA PRO A 195 5.15 -29.51 41.56
C PRO A 195 6.23 -28.43 41.71
#